data_AF-A0A1G1Z6B2-F1
#
_entry.id   AF-A0A1G1Z6B2-F1
#
_cell.length_a   1.000
_cell.length_b   1.000
_cell.length_c   1.000
_cell.angle_alpha   90.00
_cell.angle_beta   90.00
_cell.angle_gamma   90.00
#
_symmetry.space_group_name_H-M   'P 1'
#
loop_
_entity.id
_entity.type
_entity.pdbx_description
1 polymer ?
#
loop_
_entity_poly.entity_id
_entity_poly.type
_entity_poly.pdbx_seq_one_letter_code
_entity_poly.pdbx_strand_id
1 'polypeptide(L)'
;MTSKINYGETPEFQKDFKKLLKKFKSLESDLELAKIAAIELYHIQKINNLSVFPIQGFCTEEIYVCKIKKFACKALKGRGSKSGIRVIYAFHCQSCKIDFIEIYFKGEKENEDRERIKDYLKNFERRAS
;
A
#
# COMPACT_ATOMS: atom_id res chain seq x y z
N MET A 1 -6.33 14.57 18.12
CA MET A 1 -6.01 13.18 18.48
C MET A 1 -5.62 12.46 17.20
N THR A 2 -4.34 12.22 16.96
CA THR A 2 -3.88 11.48 15.78
C THR A 2 -4.17 9.99 16.01
N SER A 3 -5.17 9.45 15.32
CA SER A 3 -5.40 8.01 15.27
C SER A 3 -4.12 7.34 14.79
N LYS A 4 -3.46 6.58 15.66
CA LYS A 4 -2.19 5.94 15.35
C LYS A 4 -2.49 4.67 14.56
N ILE A 5 -2.35 4.72 13.24
CA ILE A 5 -2.41 3.53 12.40
C ILE A 5 -1.26 2.60 12.80
N ASN A 6 -1.54 1.30 12.94
CA ASN A 6 -0.51 0.28 13.08
C ASN A 6 -0.11 -0.25 11.69
N TYR A 7 1.16 -0.10 11.32
CA TYR A 7 1.67 -0.53 10.03
C TYR A 7 2.46 -1.84 10.17
N GLY A 8 2.04 -2.86 9.42
CA GLY A 8 2.73 -4.14 9.25
C GLY A 8 3.12 -4.38 7.79
N GLU A 9 3.98 -5.37 7.59
CA GLU A 9 4.48 -5.76 6.27
C GLU A 9 4.47 -7.28 6.14
N THR A 10 4.04 -7.78 4.99
CA THR A 10 4.20 -9.19 4.65
C THR A 10 5.66 -9.51 4.29
N PRO A 11 6.11 -10.77 4.47
CA PRO A 11 7.45 -11.19 4.02
C PRO A 11 7.68 -10.95 2.53
N GLU A 12 6.64 -11.11 1.70
CA GLU A 12 6.66 -10.85 0.27
C GLU A 12 6.89 -9.37 -0.03
N PHE A 13 6.14 -8.48 0.65
CA PHE A 13 6.35 -7.03 0.53
C PHE A 13 7.79 -6.65 0.88
N GLN A 14 8.34 -7.16 1.98
CA GLN A 14 9.73 -6.87 2.38
C GLN A 14 10.74 -7.26 1.30
N LYS A 15 10.54 -8.41 0.63
CA LYS A 15 11.40 -8.85 -0.48
C LYS A 15 11.30 -7.89 -1.65
N ASP A 16 10.10 -7.48 -2.04
CA ASP A 16 9.87 -6.56 -3.16
C ASP A 16 10.40 -5.16 -2.86
N PHE A 17 10.17 -4.68 -1.64
CA PHE A 17 10.67 -3.41 -1.14
C PHE A 17 12.20 -3.36 -1.18
N LYS A 18 12.88 -4.40 -0.68
CA LYS A 18 14.35 -4.50 -0.75
C LYS A 18 14.87 -4.50 -2.19
N LYS A 19 14.16 -5.12 -3.14
CA LYS A 19 14.56 -5.09 -4.56
C LYS A 19 14.44 -3.68 -5.14
N LEU A 20 13.35 -2.97 -4.85
CA LEU A 20 13.13 -1.61 -5.35
C LEU A 20 14.04 -0.58 -4.67
N LEU A 21 14.34 -0.74 -3.38
CA LEU A 21 15.23 0.16 -2.63
C LEU A 21 16.63 0.23 -3.26
N LYS A 22 17.13 -0.88 -3.84
CA LYS A 22 18.39 -0.91 -4.59
C LYS A 22 18.39 0.04 -5.80
N LYS A 23 17.22 0.26 -6.41
CA LYS A 23 17.03 1.14 -7.58
C LYS A 23 16.68 2.56 -7.15
N PHE A 24 15.86 2.70 -6.11
CA PHE A 24 15.28 3.96 -5.65
C PHE A 24 15.69 4.23 -4.20
N LYS A 25 16.85 4.85 -4.00
CA LYS A 25 17.46 5.04 -2.67
C LYS A 25 16.60 5.85 -1.68
N SER A 26 15.67 6.66 -2.16
CA SER A 26 14.75 7.46 -1.31
C SER A 26 13.49 6.71 -0.90
N LEU A 27 13.27 5.49 -1.40
CA LEU A 27 12.01 4.77 -1.33
C LEU A 27 11.47 4.61 0.10
N GLU A 28 12.34 4.44 1.09
CA GLU A 28 11.98 4.39 2.50
C GLU A 28 11.33 5.68 2.98
N SER A 29 12.02 6.81 2.83
CA SER A 29 11.45 8.12 3.16
C SER A 29 10.21 8.46 2.32
N ASP A 30 10.16 7.98 1.07
CA ASP A 30 9.02 8.19 0.19
C ASP A 30 7.78 7.37 0.64
N LEU A 31 8.00 6.16 1.17
CA LEU A 31 6.94 5.32 1.72
C LEU A 31 6.35 5.95 2.99
N GLU A 32 7.18 6.51 3.87
CA GLU A 32 6.70 7.23 5.06
C GLU A 32 5.82 8.43 4.67
N LEU A 33 6.19 9.16 3.62
CA LEU A 33 5.36 10.24 3.09
C LEU A 33 4.05 9.71 2.50
N ALA A 34 4.07 8.57 1.81
CA ALA A 34 2.87 7.95 1.25
C ALA A 34 1.89 7.46 2.33
N LYS A 35 2.38 6.99 3.48
CA LYS A 35 1.54 6.65 4.65
C LYS A 35 0.67 7.84 5.05
N ILE A 36 1.26 9.02 5.19
CA ILE A 36 0.54 10.22 5.60
C ILE A 36 -0.32 10.78 4.45
N ALA A 37 0.31 11.06 3.30
CA ALA A 37 -0.29 11.82 2.21
C ALA A 37 -1.29 11.03 1.35
N ALA A 38 -1.32 9.69 1.48
CA ALA A 38 -2.27 8.84 0.79
C ALA A 38 -3.10 8.00 1.77
N ILE A 39 -2.48 7.20 2.63
CA ILE A 39 -3.21 6.21 3.45
C ILE A 39 -4.02 6.90 4.56
N GLU A 40 -3.37 7.70 5.40
CA GLU A 40 -4.04 8.39 6.51
C GLU A 40 -5.02 9.44 6.01
N LEU A 41 -4.64 10.19 4.98
CA LEU A 41 -5.54 11.15 4.34
C LEU A 41 -6.83 10.49 3.84
N TYR A 42 -6.73 9.31 3.22
CA TYR A 42 -7.88 8.58 2.69
C TYR A 42 -8.70 7.90 3.79
N HIS A 43 -8.06 7.13 4.67
CA HIS A 43 -8.77 6.27 5.63
C HIS A 43 -9.16 6.98 6.93
N ILE A 44 -8.35 7.92 7.40
CA ILE A 44 -8.56 8.61 8.69
C ILE A 44 -9.25 9.95 8.46
N GLN A 45 -8.70 10.77 7.57
CA GLN A 45 -9.26 12.10 7.30
C GLN A 45 -10.44 12.06 6.32
N LYS A 46 -10.71 10.89 5.70
CA LYS A 46 -11.78 10.68 4.71
C LYS A 46 -11.69 11.63 3.50
N ILE A 47 -10.46 12.05 3.15
CA ILE A 47 -10.18 12.93 2.02
C ILE A 47 -9.61 12.09 0.87
N ASN A 48 -10.34 12.06 -0.26
CA ASN A 48 -9.88 11.38 -1.46
C ASN A 48 -9.13 12.34 -2.40
N ASN A 49 -7.80 12.35 -2.33
CA ASN A 49 -6.93 13.09 -3.26
C ASN A 49 -6.58 12.32 -4.56
N LEU A 50 -7.32 11.23 -4.83
CA LEU A 50 -7.12 10.31 -5.95
C LEU A 50 -5.75 9.63 -5.95
N SER A 51 -5.16 9.43 -4.76
CA SER A 51 -3.92 8.64 -4.60
C SER A 51 -4.20 7.17 -4.34
N VAL A 52 -5.28 6.87 -3.61
CA VAL A 52 -5.70 5.53 -3.19
C VAL A 52 -6.89 5.07 -4.03
N PHE A 53 -6.86 3.79 -4.45
CA PHE A 53 -7.91 3.16 -5.22
C PHE A 53 -8.22 1.78 -4.62
N PRO A 54 -9.43 1.54 -4.10
CA PRO A 54 -9.86 0.21 -3.69
C PRO A 54 -9.78 -0.79 -4.84
N ILE A 55 -9.41 -2.03 -4.56
CA ILE A 55 -9.33 -3.11 -5.56
C ILE A 55 -10.64 -3.90 -5.52
N GLN A 56 -11.39 -3.85 -6.62
CA GLN A 56 -12.69 -4.51 -6.72
C GLN A 56 -12.59 -6.02 -6.47
N GLY A 57 -13.53 -6.53 -5.67
CA GLY A 57 -13.58 -7.94 -5.27
C GLY A 57 -12.67 -8.31 -4.10
N PHE A 58 -12.01 -7.34 -3.47
CA PHE A 58 -11.17 -7.55 -2.28
C PHE A 58 -11.49 -6.53 -1.16
N CYS A 59 -12.70 -5.98 -1.16
CA CYS A 59 -13.16 -5.09 -0.10
C CYS A 59 -14.42 -5.66 0.52
N THR A 60 -14.46 -5.67 1.85
CA THR A 60 -15.61 -6.03 2.68
C THR A 60 -15.84 -4.90 3.70
N GLU A 61 -16.80 -5.07 4.61
CA GLU A 61 -17.04 -4.12 5.70
C GLU A 61 -15.87 -4.07 6.70
N GLU A 62 -15.12 -5.17 6.81
CA GLU A 62 -14.03 -5.32 7.79
C GLU A 62 -12.65 -4.97 7.22
N ILE A 63 -12.44 -5.24 5.92
CA ILE A 63 -11.15 -5.10 5.27
C ILE A 63 -11.25 -4.44 3.89
N TYR A 64 -10.38 -3.46 3.64
CA TYR A 64 -10.24 -2.80 2.35
C TYR A 64 -8.86 -3.05 1.76
N VAL A 65 -8.78 -3.83 0.69
CA VAL A 65 -7.56 -3.91 -0.09
C VAL A 65 -7.50 -2.75 -1.10
N CYS A 66 -6.43 -1.97 -1.01
CA CYS A 66 -6.25 -0.73 -1.73
C CYS A 66 -4.92 -0.68 -2.48
N LYS A 67 -4.90 0.14 -3.53
CA LYS A 67 -3.74 0.41 -4.38
C LYS A 67 -3.41 1.90 -4.36
N ILE A 68 -2.18 2.24 -3.98
CA ILE A 68 -1.64 3.59 -4.15
C ILE A 68 -1.14 3.74 -5.59
N LYS A 69 -1.72 4.69 -6.34
CA LYS A 69 -1.31 5.00 -7.72
C LYS A 69 -0.50 6.28 -7.85
N LYS A 70 -0.74 7.26 -6.96
CA LYS A 70 0.05 8.49 -6.87
C LYS A 70 1.04 8.34 -5.72
N PHE A 71 2.27 7.98 -6.06
CA PHE A 71 3.37 7.80 -5.13
C PHE A 71 4.49 8.73 -5.58
N ALA A 72 4.85 9.72 -4.76
CA ALA A 72 6.00 10.56 -5.06
C ALA A 72 7.28 9.81 -4.71
N CYS A 73 8.29 9.85 -5.58
CA CYS A 73 9.57 9.22 -5.32
C CYS A 73 10.71 10.16 -5.72
N LYS A 74 11.52 10.59 -4.74
CA LYS A 74 12.58 11.58 -4.99
C LYS A 74 13.69 11.06 -5.92
N ALA A 75 13.94 9.76 -5.91
CA ALA A 75 14.87 9.11 -6.84
C ALA A 75 14.41 9.19 -8.31
N LEU A 76 13.11 9.37 -8.56
CA LEU A 76 12.51 9.51 -9.89
C LEU A 76 12.21 10.98 -10.20
N LYS A 77 13.28 11.75 -10.47
CA LYS A 77 13.21 13.20 -10.77
C LYS A 77 12.29 13.49 -11.96
N GLY A 78 11.58 14.62 -11.90
CA GLY A 78 10.70 15.10 -12.97
C GLY A 78 9.36 14.37 -13.10
N ARG A 79 9.08 13.36 -12.25
CA ARG A 79 7.84 12.58 -12.31
C ARG A 79 6.78 13.01 -11.29
N GLY A 80 7.16 13.84 -10.30
CA GLY A 80 6.28 14.26 -9.21
C GLY A 80 5.62 13.05 -8.52
N SER A 81 4.31 13.13 -8.27
CA SER A 81 3.51 12.02 -7.69
C SER A 81 3.20 10.88 -8.67
N LYS A 82 3.57 11.02 -9.96
CA LYS A 82 3.40 9.99 -10.99
C LYS A 82 4.70 9.21 -11.19
N SER A 83 5.36 8.80 -10.10
CA SER A 83 6.61 8.03 -10.17
C SER A 83 6.43 6.70 -10.93
N GLY A 84 5.25 6.09 -10.86
CA GLY A 84 4.98 4.75 -11.37
C GLY A 84 5.14 3.66 -10.32
N ILE A 85 5.59 3.99 -9.10
CA ILE A 85 5.59 3.07 -7.98
C ILE A 85 4.15 2.82 -7.53
N ARG A 86 3.82 1.56 -7.28
CA ARG A 86 2.52 1.08 -6.82
C ARG A 86 2.69 0.28 -5.55
N VAL A 87 1.84 0.56 -4.57
CA VAL A 87 1.81 -0.12 -3.28
C VAL A 87 0.42 -0.71 -3.10
N ILE A 88 0.36 -2.00 -2.76
CA ILE A 88 -0.86 -2.71 -2.40
C ILE A 88 -0.86 -2.96 -0.91
N TYR A 89 -1.96 -2.62 -0.25
CA TYR A 89 -2.11 -2.80 1.19
C TYR A 89 -3.54 -3.21 1.56
N ALA A 90 -3.67 -3.91 2.68
CA ALA A 90 -4.95 -4.14 3.34
C ALA A 90 -5.14 -3.17 4.51
N PHE A 91 -6.31 -2.55 4.60
CA PHE A 91 -6.74 -1.76 5.74
C PHE A 91 -7.80 -2.51 6.54
N HIS A 92 -7.50 -2.80 7.80
CA HIS A 92 -8.41 -3.45 8.75
C HIS A 92 -9.16 -2.37 9.52
N CYS A 93 -10.47 -2.26 9.28
CA CYS A 93 -11.26 -1.14 9.77
C CYS A 93 -11.37 -1.09 11.29
N GLN A 94 -11.59 -2.24 11.93
CA GLN A 94 -11.81 -2.30 13.38
C GLN A 94 -10.52 -2.04 14.17
N SER A 95 -9.39 -2.58 13.72
CA SER A 95 -8.10 -2.47 14.41
C SER A 95 -7.27 -1.27 13.97
N CYS A 96 -7.74 -0.49 12.99
CA CYS A 96 -7.01 0.62 12.38
C CYS A 96 -5.58 0.21 11.97
N LYS A 97 -5.47 -0.97 11.37
CA LYS A 97 -4.20 -1.59 10.97
C LYS A 97 -4.05 -1.58 9.45
N ILE A 98 -2.84 -1.35 8.99
CA ILE A 98 -2.42 -1.50 7.61
C ILE A 98 -1.44 -2.65 7.52
N ASP A 99 -1.63 -3.57 6.58
CA ASP A 99 -0.60 -4.53 6.19
C ASP A 99 -0.22 -4.32 4.72
N PHE A 100 1.06 -4.07 4.46
CA PHE A 100 1.57 -3.98 3.11
C PHE A 100 1.77 -5.36 2.49
N ILE A 101 1.20 -5.58 1.30
CA ILE A 101 1.13 -6.87 0.62
C ILE A 101 2.10 -6.93 -0.56
N GLU A 102 2.19 -5.85 -1.33
CA GLU A 102 3.00 -5.80 -2.54
C GLU A 102 3.48 -4.37 -2.82
N ILE A 103 4.69 -4.25 -3.36
CA ILE A 103 5.17 -3.01 -3.99
C ILE A 103 5.84 -3.33 -5.32
N TYR A 104 5.55 -2.56 -6.35
CA TYR A 104 6.16 -2.74 -7.67
C TYR A 104 6.32 -1.42 -8.41
N PHE A 105 7.18 -1.42 -9.43
CA PHE A 105 7.32 -0.32 -10.36
C PHE A 105 6.55 -0.62 -11.65
N LYS A 106 5.62 0.26 -12.05
CA LYS A 106 4.75 0.06 -13.21
C LYS A 106 5.52 -0.20 -14.51
N GLY A 107 6.74 0.34 -14.64
CA GLY A 107 7.59 0.10 -15.81
C GLY A 107 8.09 -1.34 -15.94
N GLU A 108 8.00 -2.15 -14.87
CA GLU A 108 8.46 -3.55 -14.84
C GLU A 108 7.30 -4.55 -14.64
N LYS A 109 6.18 -4.09 -14.06
CA LYS A 109 4.99 -4.89 -13.80
C LYS A 109 3.74 -4.05 -13.95
N GLU A 110 2.77 -4.50 -14.75
CA GLU A 110 1.60 -3.69 -15.08
C GLU A 110 0.54 -3.67 -13.96
N ASN A 111 0.24 -4.84 -13.39
CA ASN A 111 -0.86 -5.06 -12.47
C ASN A 111 -0.39 -5.76 -11.19
N GLU A 112 -1.15 -5.61 -10.12
CA GLU A 112 -1.00 -6.29 -8.82
C GLU A 112 -1.09 -7.81 -8.92
N ASP A 113 -0.46 -8.48 -7.95
CA ASP A 113 -0.57 -9.91 -7.73
C ASP A 113 -1.89 -10.25 -6.99
N ARG A 114 -2.93 -10.54 -7.77
CA ARG A 114 -4.25 -10.86 -7.22
C ARG A 114 -4.27 -12.18 -6.44
N GLU A 115 -3.39 -13.13 -6.75
CA GLU A 115 -3.27 -14.38 -5.97
C GLU A 115 -2.69 -14.10 -4.59
N ARG A 116 -1.63 -13.28 -4.52
CA ARG A 116 -1.07 -12.86 -3.23
C ARG A 116 -2.08 -12.16 -2.33
N ILE A 117 -2.97 -11.33 -2.90
CA ILE A 117 -4.06 -10.73 -2.13
C ILE A 117 -5.01 -11.81 -1.60
N LYS A 118 -5.41 -12.79 -2.43
CA LYS A 118 -6.27 -13.90 -2.01
C LYS A 118 -5.63 -14.71 -0.88
N ASP A 119 -4.36 -15.04 -1.00
CA ASP A 119 -3.64 -15.83 -0.01
C ASP A 119 -3.48 -15.08 1.31
N TYR A 120 -3.21 -13.77 1.24
CA TYR A 120 -3.21 -12.90 2.42
C TYR A 120 -4.57 -12.94 3.13
N LEU A 121 -5.68 -12.75 2.40
CA LEU A 121 -7.04 -12.74 2.96
C LEU A 121 -7.43 -14.11 3.55
N LYS A 122 -7.13 -15.22 2.87
CA LYS A 122 -7.37 -16.58 3.40
C LYS A 122 -6.63 -16.82 4.72
N ASN A 123 -5.39 -16.34 4.83
CA ASN A 123 -4.60 -16.48 6.06
C ASN A 123 -5.10 -15.58 7.19
N PHE A 124 -5.74 -14.46 6.84
CA PHE A 124 -6.39 -13.58 7.81
C PHE A 124 -7.67 -14.22 8.37
N GLU A 125 -8.55 -14.73 7.52
CA GLU A 125 -9.80 -15.39 7.93
C GLU A 125 -9.56 -16.55 8.91
N ARG A 126 -8.57 -17.41 8.63
CA ARG A 126 -8.20 -18.54 9.51
C ARG A 126 -7.71 -18.14 10.90
N ARG A 127 -7.26 -16.89 11.08
CA ARG A 127 -6.78 -16.38 12.38
C ARG A 127 -7.88 -15.69 13.17
N ALA A 128 -8.99 -15.33 12.51
CA ALA A 128 -10.15 -14.70 13.12
C ALA A 128 -11.20 -15.73 13.57
N SER A 129 -11.20 -16.92 12.95
CA SER A 129 -11.96 -18.12 13.35
C SER A 129 -11.28 -18.92 14.45
#